data_AF-A0A4Q2VPJ5-F1
#
_entry.id   AF-A0A4Q2VPJ5-F1
#
_cell.length_a   1.000
_cell.length_b   1.000
_cell.length_c   1.000
_cell.angle_alpha   90.00
_cell.angle_beta   90.00
_cell.angle_gamma   90.00
#
_symmetry.space_group_name_H-M   'P 1'
#
loop_
_entity.id
_entity.type
_entity.pdbx_description
1 polymer ?
#
loop_
_entity_poly.entity_id
_entity_poly.type
_entity_poly.pdbx_seq_one_letter_code
_entity_poly.pdbx_strand_id
1 'polypeptide(L)'
;MIDDPVVNQERWRSTPVSERIHIFITWLGEACNRESLFIVDDIEAFGYSKIPIILKYPAHHVLVSTRDSNLRRADRDFQESRLSPLGHEDTIRILQSTLKSLSAEPAYWKDLGSISNRIQGHPLAARNVIAFITEYLATEDNPSCAFSNLFESQDPEERKVFFEFSFEGRSIWEAFDTSLKRLELQGNPQSAAKLLQILPFLCLDNNSVDDFLKMDKRWLRDFEDELPDMAMLKAGYTVMSSWLSKLRAVSFYVRSDSSSHTKGLNIHPLMSQYMLLRIDERRRIGLIGQILHLCHGLVDRDNERETQIKPQVLQCVKVSRGLGISLDSLGLLESTRRWVNGLLERQLEVEDVGENPFGDPIKLSSAVVDEFVKICMDTKERLHRDSNSILDANTIHRMLMKCMGSYRELRQLIGKKEDITDSLMPTLMDAVKMLQGMVRLRNMYPEIIHELQEFQATLGEDGEITE
;
A
#
# COMPACT_ATOMS: atom_id res chain seq x y z
N MET A 1 -4.05 9.12 -54.26
CA MET A 1 -4.40 10.54 -54.44
C MET A 1 -5.46 10.86 -53.40
N ILE A 2 -5.15 11.75 -52.46
CA ILE A 2 -6.11 12.19 -51.45
C ILE A 2 -6.80 13.42 -52.04
N ASP A 3 -8.02 13.24 -52.56
CA ASP A 3 -8.84 14.32 -53.11
C ASP A 3 -9.51 15.05 -51.94
N ASP A 4 -9.14 16.32 -51.72
CA ASP A 4 -9.71 17.27 -50.75
C ASP A 4 -9.86 16.76 -49.29
N PRO A 5 -9.08 17.29 -48.32
CA PRO A 5 -9.20 16.94 -46.90
C PRO A 5 -10.61 17.06 -46.34
N VAL A 6 -11.40 18.04 -46.80
CA VAL A 6 -12.78 18.27 -46.34
C VAL A 6 -13.70 17.15 -46.82
N VAL A 7 -13.56 16.74 -48.10
CA VAL A 7 -14.35 15.65 -48.69
C VAL A 7 -14.01 14.32 -48.00
N ASN A 8 -12.74 14.07 -47.70
CA ASN A 8 -12.34 12.86 -46.97
C ASN A 8 -12.84 12.86 -45.53
N GLN A 9 -12.85 14.02 -44.87
CA GLN A 9 -13.39 14.14 -43.52
C GLN A 9 -14.90 13.88 -43.49
N GLU A 10 -15.64 14.41 -44.46
CA GLU A 10 -17.09 14.21 -44.59
C GLU A 10 -17.43 12.77 -44.96
N ARG A 11 -16.65 12.16 -45.85
CA ARG A 11 -16.74 10.74 -46.20
C ARG A 11 -16.44 9.85 -44.99
N TRP A 12 -15.41 10.16 -44.22
CA TRP A 12 -15.10 9.46 -42.98
C TRP A 12 -16.23 9.57 -41.96
N ARG A 13 -16.80 10.77 -41.77
CA ARG A 13 -17.93 11.00 -40.86
C ARG A 13 -19.19 10.22 -41.26
N SER A 14 -19.47 10.12 -42.55
CA SER A 14 -20.61 9.37 -43.10
C SER A 14 -20.38 7.86 -43.20
N THR A 15 -19.13 7.39 -43.09
CA THR A 15 -18.82 5.96 -43.08
C THR A 15 -19.33 5.30 -41.79
N PRO A 16 -20.05 4.15 -41.88
CA PRO A 16 -20.48 3.39 -40.71
C PRO A 16 -19.33 3.09 -39.76
N VAL A 17 -19.59 3.11 -38.45
CA VAL A 17 -18.56 2.89 -37.42
C VAL A 17 -17.86 1.54 -37.60
N SER A 18 -18.59 0.49 -37.92
CA SER A 18 -18.03 -0.85 -38.18
C SER A 18 -17.04 -0.86 -39.35
N GLU A 19 -17.35 -0.11 -40.41
CA GLU A 19 -16.50 0.00 -41.59
C GLU A 19 -15.26 0.85 -41.31
N ARG A 20 -15.40 1.96 -40.57
CA ARG A 20 -14.26 2.75 -40.08
C ARG A 20 -13.29 1.92 -39.24
N ILE A 21 -13.82 1.12 -38.32
CA ILE A 21 -13.02 0.19 -37.51
C ILE A 21 -12.29 -0.82 -38.41
N HIS A 22 -12.97 -1.40 -39.39
CA HIS A 22 -12.36 -2.35 -40.32
C HIS A 22 -11.23 -1.71 -41.15
N ILE A 23 -11.46 -0.52 -41.72
CA ILE A 23 -10.45 0.23 -42.48
C ILE A 23 -9.24 0.51 -41.59
N PHE A 24 -9.46 1.01 -40.37
CA PHE A 24 -8.38 1.31 -39.44
C PHE A 24 -7.57 0.07 -39.04
N ILE A 25 -8.24 -1.04 -38.69
CA ILE A 25 -7.57 -2.30 -38.30
C ILE A 25 -6.77 -2.87 -39.47
N THR A 26 -7.31 -2.84 -40.69
CA THR A 26 -6.62 -3.29 -41.89
C THR A 26 -5.37 -2.46 -42.14
N TRP A 27 -5.52 -1.12 -42.13
CA TRP A 27 -4.41 -0.19 -42.27
C TRP A 27 -3.34 -0.43 -41.20
N LEU A 28 -3.71 -0.60 -39.93
CA LEU A 28 -2.79 -0.83 -38.82
C LEU A 28 -1.88 -2.07 -39.02
N GLY A 29 -2.35 -3.06 -39.76
CA GLY A 29 -1.59 -4.27 -40.10
C GLY A 29 -0.75 -4.19 -41.38
N GLU A 30 -0.85 -3.09 -42.14
CA GLU A 30 -0.07 -2.91 -43.37
C GLU A 30 1.43 -2.73 -43.06
N ALA A 31 2.28 -3.15 -44.01
CA ALA A 31 3.73 -3.08 -43.87
C ALA A 31 4.26 -1.66 -43.63
N CYS A 32 3.53 -0.63 -44.09
CA CYS A 32 3.88 0.77 -43.88
C CYS A 32 3.78 1.20 -42.39
N ASN A 33 3.01 0.49 -41.57
CA ASN A 33 2.81 0.78 -40.15
C ASN A 33 3.64 -0.12 -39.22
N ARG A 34 4.63 -0.84 -39.78
CA ARG A 34 5.47 -1.77 -39.00
C ARG A 34 6.23 -1.08 -37.86
N GLU A 35 6.69 0.14 -38.08
CA GLU A 35 7.44 0.94 -37.10
C GLU A 35 6.52 1.87 -36.28
N SER A 36 5.21 1.76 -36.43
CA SER A 36 4.25 2.62 -35.72
C SER A 36 3.97 2.09 -34.31
N LEU A 37 3.81 3.01 -33.36
CA LEU A 37 3.36 2.71 -32.00
C LEU A 37 1.85 2.95 -31.89
N PHE A 38 1.11 1.90 -31.57
CA PHE A 38 -0.30 1.99 -31.24
C PHE A 38 -0.49 2.19 -29.72
N ILE A 39 -0.95 3.37 -29.32
CA ILE A 39 -1.17 3.72 -27.92
C ILE A 39 -2.67 3.57 -27.60
N VAL A 40 -2.97 2.78 -26.58
CA VAL A 40 -4.31 2.64 -26.01
C VAL A 40 -4.28 3.20 -24.60
N ASP A 41 -4.81 4.41 -24.45
CA ASP A 41 -4.94 5.04 -23.13
C ASP A 41 -6.20 4.55 -22.42
N ASP A 42 -6.06 4.15 -21.16
CA ASP A 42 -7.13 3.74 -20.25
C ASP A 42 -8.06 2.67 -20.86
N ILE A 43 -7.49 1.49 -21.16
CA ILE A 43 -8.15 0.45 -21.97
C ILE A 43 -9.54 0.03 -21.46
N GLU A 44 -9.81 0.13 -20.17
CA GLU A 44 -11.12 -0.21 -19.60
C GLU A 44 -12.21 0.81 -19.97
N ALA A 45 -11.86 2.03 -20.40
CA ALA A 45 -12.80 3.03 -20.90
C ALA A 45 -13.54 2.56 -22.16
N PHE A 46 -12.98 1.60 -22.91
CA PHE A 46 -13.61 0.96 -24.05
C PHE A 46 -14.57 -0.18 -23.67
N GLY A 47 -14.63 -0.54 -22.38
CA GLY A 47 -15.43 -1.63 -21.83
C GLY A 47 -14.71 -2.98 -21.82
N TYR A 48 -14.87 -3.73 -20.73
CA TYR A 48 -14.18 -5.00 -20.48
C TYR A 48 -14.36 -6.06 -21.59
N SER A 49 -15.51 -6.09 -22.26
CA SER A 49 -15.76 -7.02 -23.37
C SER A 49 -14.96 -6.70 -24.64
N LYS A 50 -14.46 -5.47 -24.78
CA LYS A 50 -13.67 -5.02 -25.94
C LYS A 50 -12.17 -5.23 -25.76
N ILE A 51 -11.69 -5.32 -24.52
CA ILE A 51 -10.26 -5.50 -24.19
C ILE A 51 -9.64 -6.67 -24.98
N PRO A 52 -10.21 -7.89 -25.01
CA PRO A 52 -9.61 -9.00 -25.77
C PRO A 52 -9.55 -8.77 -27.28
N ILE A 53 -10.43 -7.91 -27.82
CA ILE A 53 -10.49 -7.57 -29.24
C ILE A 53 -9.41 -6.54 -29.56
N ILE A 54 -9.33 -5.46 -28.77
CA ILE A 54 -8.36 -4.37 -28.94
C ILE A 54 -6.93 -4.90 -28.85
N LEU A 55 -6.65 -5.78 -27.88
CA LEU A 55 -5.33 -6.39 -27.72
C LEU A 55 -4.92 -7.27 -28.90
N LYS A 56 -5.88 -7.79 -29.68
CA LYS A 56 -5.63 -8.63 -30.86
C LYS A 56 -5.44 -7.83 -32.15
N TYR A 57 -5.59 -6.51 -32.13
CA TYR A 57 -5.38 -5.70 -33.32
C TYR A 57 -3.96 -5.87 -33.89
N PRO A 58 -3.80 -5.88 -35.22
CA PRO A 58 -2.57 -6.27 -35.91
C PRO A 58 -1.47 -5.19 -35.87
N ALA A 59 -1.36 -4.43 -34.78
CA ALA A 59 -0.25 -3.51 -34.55
C ALA A 59 1.02 -4.27 -34.17
N HIS A 60 2.18 -3.80 -34.64
CA HIS A 60 3.49 -4.36 -34.32
C HIS A 60 3.94 -3.95 -32.91
N HIS A 61 3.82 -2.67 -32.59
CA HIS A 61 4.13 -2.12 -31.26
C HIS A 61 2.86 -1.58 -30.61
N VAL A 62 2.59 -2.00 -29.38
CA VAL A 62 1.40 -1.57 -28.63
C VAL A 62 1.82 -1.13 -27.23
N LEU A 63 1.41 0.08 -26.84
CA LEU A 63 1.51 0.58 -25.48
C LEU A 63 0.11 0.74 -24.91
N VAL A 64 -0.16 0.11 -23.77
CA VAL A 64 -1.47 0.16 -23.11
C VAL A 64 -1.30 0.74 -21.72
N SER A 65 -2.07 1.78 -21.39
CA SER A 65 -2.27 2.18 -20.00
C SER A 65 -3.56 1.53 -19.47
N THR A 66 -3.51 1.04 -18.24
CA THR A 66 -4.57 0.20 -17.65
C THR A 66 -4.53 0.31 -16.14
N ARG A 67 -5.70 0.14 -15.51
CA ARG A 67 -5.83 -0.03 -14.06
C ARG A 67 -5.87 -1.50 -13.64
N ASP A 68 -5.92 -2.42 -14.59
CA ASP A 68 -6.00 -3.86 -14.33
C ASP A 68 -4.60 -4.48 -14.21
N SER A 69 -4.12 -4.64 -12.97
CA SER A 69 -2.84 -5.34 -12.72
C SER A 69 -2.91 -6.86 -12.91
N ASN A 70 -4.04 -7.40 -13.39
CA ASN A 70 -4.16 -8.80 -13.84
C ASN A 70 -3.97 -8.96 -15.34
N LEU A 71 -3.92 -7.86 -16.10
CA LEU A 71 -3.84 -7.93 -17.55
C LEU A 71 -2.55 -8.63 -17.96
N ARG A 72 -2.69 -9.78 -18.63
CA ARG A 72 -1.57 -10.60 -19.11
C ARG A 72 -1.85 -11.06 -20.52
N ARG A 73 -0.79 -11.16 -21.33
CA ARG A 73 -0.84 -11.76 -22.66
C ARG A 73 0.18 -12.86 -22.80
N ALA A 74 -0.24 -13.96 -23.41
CA ALA A 74 0.61 -15.08 -23.77
C ALA A 74 0.86 -15.18 -25.28
N ASP A 75 0.11 -14.41 -26.09
CA ASP A 75 0.14 -14.46 -27.55
C ASP A 75 1.14 -13.48 -28.17
N ARG A 76 1.81 -12.66 -27.35
CA ARG A 76 2.86 -11.71 -27.76
C ARG A 76 3.90 -11.56 -26.66
N ASP A 77 5.08 -11.06 -27.04
CA ASP A 77 6.04 -10.54 -26.09
C ASP A 77 5.38 -9.41 -25.30
N PHE A 78 5.21 -9.65 -24.00
CA PHE A 78 4.48 -8.79 -23.09
C PHE A 78 5.40 -8.33 -21.98
N GLN A 79 5.56 -7.02 -21.86
CA GLN A 79 6.30 -6.39 -20.77
C GLN A 79 5.34 -5.52 -19.96
N GLU A 80 5.31 -5.74 -18.65
CA GLU A 80 4.56 -4.94 -17.70
C GLU A 80 5.50 -3.91 -17.07
N SER A 81 5.12 -2.62 -17.12
CA SER A 81 5.80 -1.55 -16.38
C SER A 81 4.83 -0.99 -15.34
N ARG A 82 5.13 -1.23 -14.06
CA ARG A 82 4.32 -0.72 -12.95
C ARG A 82 4.78 0.67 -12.56
N LEU A 83 3.82 1.59 -12.44
CA LEU A 83 4.07 2.94 -11.96
C LEU A 83 4.01 2.95 -10.44
N SER A 84 5.16 3.18 -9.80
CA SER A 84 5.25 3.39 -8.36
C SER A 84 4.78 4.81 -7.98
N PRO A 85 4.40 5.06 -6.71
CA PRO A 85 4.26 6.41 -6.19
C PRO A 85 5.53 7.23 -6.43
N LEU A 86 5.38 8.55 -6.54
CA LEU A 86 6.51 9.45 -6.70
C LEU A 86 7.42 9.40 -5.47
N GLY A 87 8.73 9.53 -5.68
CA GLY A 87 9.67 9.75 -4.59
C GLY A 87 9.39 11.07 -3.86
N HIS A 88 9.86 11.18 -2.63
CA HIS A 88 9.68 12.36 -1.79
C HIS A 88 10.17 13.65 -2.49
N GLU A 89 11.36 13.62 -3.09
CA GLU A 89 11.94 14.76 -3.82
C GLU A 89 11.13 15.15 -5.06
N ASP A 90 10.69 14.18 -5.85
CA ASP A 90 9.88 14.45 -7.05
C ASP A 90 8.52 15.03 -6.68
N THR A 91 7.95 14.57 -5.57
CA THR A 91 6.73 15.13 -4.99
C THR A 91 6.95 16.58 -4.59
N ILE A 92 8.02 16.89 -3.84
CA ILE A 92 8.37 18.27 -3.47
C ILE A 92 8.56 19.15 -4.71
N ARG A 93 9.19 18.66 -5.78
CA ARG A 93 9.35 19.41 -7.03
C ARG A 93 8.00 19.80 -7.65
N ILE A 94 7.01 18.90 -7.62
CA ILE A 94 5.65 19.21 -8.07
C ILE A 94 5.02 20.29 -7.18
N LEU A 95 5.16 20.17 -5.85
CA LEU A 95 4.64 21.16 -4.90
C LEU A 95 5.23 22.56 -5.16
N GLN A 96 6.56 22.65 -5.29
CA GLN A 96 7.27 23.89 -5.60
C GLN A 96 6.87 24.47 -6.96
N SER A 97 6.66 23.62 -7.97
CA SER A 97 6.20 24.06 -9.28
C SER A 97 4.79 24.64 -9.22
N THR A 98 3.88 24.00 -8.47
CA THR A 98 2.51 24.47 -8.29
C THR A 98 2.49 25.81 -7.52
N LEU A 99 3.31 25.96 -6.47
CA LEU A 99 3.48 27.24 -5.77
C LEU A 99 3.89 28.38 -6.69
N LYS A 100 4.91 28.16 -7.52
CA LYS A 100 5.37 29.13 -8.52
C LYS A 100 4.26 29.49 -9.49
N SER A 101 3.50 28.50 -9.97
CA SER A 101 2.40 28.73 -10.92
C SER A 101 1.26 29.56 -10.33
N LEU A 102 0.98 29.39 -9.03
CA LEU A 102 -0.06 30.13 -8.32
C LEU A 102 0.43 31.49 -7.80
N SER A 103 1.71 31.84 -8.01
CA SER A 103 2.33 33.05 -7.47
C SER A 103 2.18 33.18 -5.94
N ALA A 104 2.13 32.04 -5.24
CA ALA A 104 2.02 31.99 -3.80
C ALA A 104 3.35 32.40 -3.14
N GLU A 105 3.28 33.22 -2.09
CA GLU A 105 4.48 33.72 -1.39
C GLU A 105 5.27 32.58 -0.74
N PRO A 106 6.54 32.33 -1.12
CA PRO A 106 7.32 31.21 -0.58
C PRO A 106 7.51 31.25 0.94
N ALA A 107 7.45 32.44 1.56
CA ALA A 107 7.63 32.62 3.00
C ALA A 107 6.54 31.94 3.86
N TYR A 108 5.35 31.69 3.27
CA TYR A 108 4.24 30.98 3.92
C TYR A 108 4.42 29.45 3.95
N TRP A 109 5.37 28.90 3.19
CA TRP A 109 5.50 27.46 2.94
C TRP A 109 6.79 26.92 3.54
N LYS A 110 6.80 26.82 4.87
CA LYS A 110 8.01 26.46 5.64
C LYS A 110 8.35 24.97 5.58
N ASP A 111 7.37 24.11 5.27
CA ASP A 111 7.56 22.66 5.32
C ASP A 111 6.72 21.94 4.25
N LEU A 112 7.28 21.85 3.05
CA LEU A 112 6.71 21.01 1.98
C LEU A 112 6.95 19.52 2.20
N GLY A 113 7.89 19.17 3.10
CA GLY A 113 8.23 17.79 3.44
C GLY A 113 7.07 17.10 4.14
N SER A 114 6.49 17.72 5.17
CA SER A 114 5.32 17.17 5.87
C SER A 114 4.12 17.01 4.94
N ILE A 115 3.87 17.98 4.05
CA ILE A 115 2.81 17.87 3.02
C ILE A 115 3.07 16.65 2.11
N SER A 116 4.30 16.52 1.60
CA SER A 116 4.73 15.40 0.74
C SER A 116 4.49 14.05 1.43
N ASN A 117 4.81 13.95 2.73
CA ASN A 117 4.61 12.73 3.52
C ASN A 117 3.13 12.38 3.71
N ARG A 118 2.22 13.35 3.75
CA ARG A 118 0.77 13.09 3.87
C ARG A 118 0.15 12.61 2.56
N ILE A 119 0.59 13.14 1.42
CA ILE A 119 0.08 12.75 0.10
C ILE A 119 0.77 11.50 -0.48
N GLN A 120 1.85 11.03 0.15
CA GLN A 120 2.49 9.73 -0.09
C GLN A 120 2.87 9.50 -1.56
N GLY A 121 3.35 10.54 -2.23
CA GLY A 121 3.80 10.45 -3.62
C GLY A 121 2.68 10.28 -4.67
N HIS A 122 1.41 10.51 -4.30
CA HIS A 122 0.31 10.44 -5.27
C HIS A 122 0.30 11.69 -6.19
N PRO A 123 0.53 11.54 -7.51
CA PRO A 123 0.74 12.69 -8.41
C PRO A 123 -0.42 13.68 -8.45
N LEU A 124 -1.67 13.18 -8.49
CA LEU A 124 -2.85 14.05 -8.50
C LEU A 124 -3.04 14.77 -7.17
N ALA A 125 -2.66 14.13 -6.05
CA ALA A 125 -2.73 14.78 -4.75
C ALA A 125 -1.68 15.90 -4.65
N ALA A 126 -0.48 15.66 -5.17
CA ALA A 126 0.59 16.68 -5.26
C ALA A 126 0.19 17.89 -6.11
N ARG A 127 -0.61 17.68 -7.16
CA ARG A 127 -1.16 18.77 -7.97
C ARG A 127 -2.25 19.56 -7.25
N ASN A 128 -3.10 18.89 -6.47
CA ASN A 128 -4.25 19.53 -5.83
C ASN A 128 -3.90 20.24 -4.52
N VAL A 129 -2.95 19.72 -3.75
CA VAL A 129 -2.75 20.13 -2.35
C VAL A 129 -2.39 21.60 -2.15
N ILE A 130 -1.53 22.18 -3.00
CA ILE A 130 -1.14 23.58 -2.82
C ILE A 130 -2.32 24.51 -3.10
N ALA A 131 -3.09 24.23 -4.16
CA ALA A 131 -4.30 24.99 -4.46
C ALA A 131 -5.33 24.85 -3.33
N PHE A 132 -5.51 23.64 -2.79
CA PHE A 132 -6.40 23.39 -1.65
C PHE A 132 -6.00 24.22 -0.43
N ILE A 133 -4.74 24.15 -0.01
CA ILE A 133 -4.24 24.89 1.15
C ILE A 133 -4.38 26.41 0.92
N THR A 134 -4.09 26.88 -0.29
CA THR A 134 -4.25 28.31 -0.65
C THR A 134 -5.72 28.77 -0.57
N GLU A 135 -6.67 27.92 -0.93
CA GLU A 135 -8.10 28.26 -0.92
C GLU A 135 -8.72 28.13 0.49
N TYR A 136 -8.40 27.07 1.22
CA TYR A 136 -9.09 26.71 2.47
C TYR A 136 -8.31 27.04 3.75
N LEU A 137 -6.98 27.08 3.69
CA LEU A 137 -6.12 27.15 4.88
C LEU A 137 -5.16 28.35 4.87
N ALA A 138 -5.28 29.27 3.90
CA ALA A 138 -4.35 30.39 3.75
C ALA A 138 -4.36 31.39 4.92
N THR A 139 -5.44 31.41 5.70
CA THR A 139 -5.55 32.28 6.89
C THR A 139 -4.94 31.68 8.15
N GLU A 140 -4.54 30.40 8.11
CA GLU A 140 -3.89 29.74 9.23
C GLU A 140 -2.45 30.24 9.40
N ASP A 141 -1.99 30.36 10.65
CA ASP A 141 -0.61 30.78 10.96
C ASP A 141 0.44 29.82 10.35
N ASN A 142 0.07 28.55 10.21
CA ASN A 142 0.89 27.53 9.55
C ASN A 142 0.01 26.63 8.66
N PRO A 143 -0.22 27.01 7.39
CA PRO A 143 -1.09 26.26 6.48
C PRO A 143 -0.60 24.83 6.18
N SER A 144 0.71 24.60 6.19
CA SER A 144 1.30 23.26 5.97
C SER A 144 1.01 22.32 7.15
N CYS A 145 1.09 22.83 8.38
CA CYS A 145 0.72 22.09 9.59
C CYS A 145 -0.80 21.85 9.64
N ALA A 146 -1.62 22.87 9.35
CA ALA A 146 -3.07 22.75 9.29
C ALA A 146 -3.51 21.65 8.29
N PHE A 147 -2.86 21.59 7.13
CA PHE A 147 -3.10 20.50 6.17
C PHE A 147 -2.72 19.12 6.71
N SER A 148 -1.58 19.01 7.38
CA SER A 148 -1.15 17.75 7.98
C SER A 148 -2.14 17.28 9.05
N ASN A 149 -2.66 18.22 9.85
CA ASN A 149 -3.64 17.96 10.90
C ASN A 149 -4.98 17.49 10.34
N LEU A 150 -5.36 17.80 9.09
CA LEU A 150 -6.57 17.24 8.48
C LEU A 150 -6.56 15.71 8.52
N PHE A 151 -5.41 15.06 8.27
CA PHE A 151 -5.30 13.61 8.29
C PHE A 151 -5.31 13.00 9.70
N GLU A 152 -5.12 13.83 10.72
CA GLU A 152 -5.20 13.48 12.14
C GLU A 152 -6.55 13.85 12.76
N SER A 153 -7.35 14.67 12.06
CA SER A 153 -8.68 15.07 12.48
C SER A 153 -9.56 13.85 12.70
N GLN A 154 -10.23 13.83 13.85
CA GLN A 154 -11.24 12.83 14.15
C GLN A 154 -12.50 13.02 13.29
N ASP A 155 -12.69 14.19 12.69
CA ASP A 155 -13.77 14.45 11.75
C ASP A 155 -13.43 13.87 10.35
N PRO A 156 -14.19 12.87 9.87
CA PRO A 156 -14.00 12.29 8.55
C PRO A 156 -14.45 13.24 7.42
N GLU A 157 -15.42 14.13 7.66
CA GLU A 157 -15.89 15.05 6.63
C GLU A 157 -14.85 16.13 6.32
N GLU A 158 -14.10 16.61 7.31
CA GLU A 158 -12.96 17.53 7.08
C GLU A 158 -11.93 16.92 6.12
N ARG A 159 -11.56 15.66 6.33
CA ARG A 159 -10.66 14.91 5.43
C ARG A 159 -11.23 14.80 4.02
N LYS A 160 -12.53 14.55 3.92
CA LYS A 160 -13.23 14.35 2.65
C LYS A 160 -13.24 15.60 1.78
N VAL A 161 -13.26 16.81 2.38
CA VAL A 161 -13.15 18.08 1.62
C VAL A 161 -11.90 18.09 0.73
N PHE A 162 -10.74 17.66 1.24
CA PHE A 162 -9.52 17.59 0.42
C PHE A 162 -9.63 16.55 -0.70
N PHE A 163 -10.24 15.40 -0.44
CA PHE A 163 -10.40 14.36 -1.45
C PHE A 163 -11.31 14.80 -2.60
N GLU A 164 -12.38 15.54 -2.29
CA GLU A 164 -13.35 16.07 -3.25
C GLU A 164 -12.84 17.33 -3.96
N PHE A 165 -11.86 18.03 -3.37
CA PHE A 165 -11.27 19.21 -3.96
C PHE A 165 -10.65 18.93 -5.34
N SER A 166 -10.96 19.82 -6.29
CA SER A 166 -10.58 19.70 -7.69
C SER A 166 -9.82 20.95 -8.12
N PHE A 167 -8.55 20.75 -8.44
CA PHE A 167 -7.73 21.75 -9.12
C PHE A 167 -7.53 21.30 -10.57
N GLU A 168 -7.72 22.21 -11.53
CA GLU A 168 -7.64 21.90 -12.97
C GLU A 168 -8.59 20.75 -13.43
N GLY A 169 -9.71 20.57 -12.72
CA GLY A 169 -10.83 19.74 -13.17
C GLY A 169 -10.74 18.25 -12.84
N ARG A 170 -9.87 17.82 -11.91
CA ARG A 170 -9.88 16.44 -11.38
C ARG A 170 -9.66 16.40 -9.87
N SER A 171 -10.52 15.68 -9.15
CA SER A 171 -10.31 15.35 -7.74
C SER A 171 -9.80 13.92 -7.53
N ILE A 172 -9.21 13.67 -6.35
CA ILE A 172 -8.78 12.32 -5.95
C ILE A 172 -10.01 11.42 -5.81
N TRP A 173 -11.08 11.95 -5.22
CA TRP A 173 -12.33 11.25 -5.02
C TRP A 173 -12.93 10.75 -6.33
N GLU A 174 -13.02 11.61 -7.36
CA GLU A 174 -13.53 11.23 -8.69
C GLU A 174 -12.67 10.15 -9.37
N ALA A 175 -11.34 10.26 -9.22
CA ALA A 175 -10.41 9.28 -9.79
C ALA A 175 -10.59 7.88 -9.18
N PHE A 176 -10.74 7.81 -7.85
CA PHE A 176 -10.98 6.55 -7.12
C PHE A 176 -12.41 6.04 -7.30
N ASP A 177 -13.42 6.91 -7.35
CA ASP A 177 -14.81 6.54 -7.63
C ASP A 177 -14.97 5.95 -9.04
N THR A 178 -14.16 6.39 -9.99
CA THR A 178 -14.09 5.74 -11.32
C THR A 178 -13.63 4.28 -11.21
N SER A 179 -12.67 3.96 -10.35
CA SER A 179 -12.25 2.56 -10.10
C SER A 179 -13.37 1.75 -9.44
N LEU A 180 -14.12 2.36 -8.52
CA LEU A 180 -15.28 1.72 -7.91
C LEU A 180 -16.40 1.44 -8.92
N LYS A 181 -16.77 2.42 -9.75
CA LYS A 181 -17.74 2.24 -10.85
C LYS A 181 -17.32 1.10 -11.78
N ARG A 182 -16.03 0.96 -12.06
CA ARG A 182 -15.50 -0.15 -12.86
C ARG A 182 -15.63 -1.51 -12.17
N LEU A 183 -15.50 -1.56 -10.84
CA LEU A 183 -15.73 -2.79 -10.08
C LEU A 183 -17.18 -3.27 -10.26
N GLU A 184 -18.13 -2.35 -10.24
CA GLU A 184 -19.57 -2.65 -10.42
C GLU A 184 -19.90 -3.23 -11.81
N LEU A 185 -19.07 -2.92 -12.81
CA LEU A 185 -19.19 -3.47 -14.17
C LEU A 185 -18.62 -4.90 -14.31
N GLN A 186 -17.92 -5.41 -13.30
CA GLN A 186 -17.44 -6.79 -13.30
C GLN A 186 -18.55 -7.76 -12.91
N GLY A 187 -18.49 -9.01 -13.39
CA GLY A 187 -19.52 -10.00 -13.05
C GLY A 187 -19.52 -10.36 -11.56
N ASN A 188 -20.68 -10.33 -10.89
CA ASN A 188 -20.86 -10.59 -9.45
C ASN A 188 -19.93 -9.74 -8.54
N PRO A 189 -20.09 -8.41 -8.53
CA PRO A 189 -19.19 -7.50 -7.81
C PRO A 189 -19.49 -7.41 -6.30
N GLN A 190 -20.66 -7.87 -5.85
CA GLN A 190 -21.19 -7.59 -4.51
C GLN A 190 -20.23 -8.06 -3.40
N SER A 191 -19.66 -9.26 -3.52
CA SER A 191 -18.72 -9.77 -2.51
C SER A 191 -17.39 -9.04 -2.51
N ALA A 192 -16.89 -8.62 -3.67
CA ALA A 192 -15.67 -7.81 -3.75
C ALA A 192 -15.90 -6.42 -3.16
N ALA A 193 -17.05 -5.80 -3.42
CA ALA A 193 -17.44 -4.54 -2.83
C ALA A 193 -17.62 -4.62 -1.30
N LYS A 194 -18.16 -5.72 -0.78
CA LYS A 194 -18.21 -5.97 0.67
C LYS A 194 -16.81 -6.12 1.27
N LEU A 195 -15.93 -6.88 0.62
CA LEU A 195 -14.54 -7.02 1.07
C LEU A 195 -13.83 -5.66 1.07
N LEU A 196 -14.06 -4.83 0.06
CA LEU A 196 -13.54 -3.46 -0.01
C LEU A 196 -13.91 -2.63 1.22
N GLN A 197 -15.12 -2.79 1.78
CA GLN A 197 -15.53 -2.07 2.99
C GLN A 197 -14.82 -2.57 4.26
N ILE A 198 -14.32 -3.80 4.28
CA ILE A 198 -13.67 -4.41 5.47
C ILE A 198 -12.17 -4.12 5.48
N LEU A 199 -11.52 -4.12 4.31
CA LEU A 199 -10.08 -3.95 4.17
C LEU A 199 -9.44 -2.74 4.89
N PRO A 200 -10.04 -1.52 4.95
CA PRO A 200 -9.37 -0.38 5.57
C PRO A 200 -9.25 -0.52 7.10
N PHE A 201 -9.99 -1.45 7.70
CA PHE A 201 -9.93 -1.76 9.14
C PHE A 201 -8.93 -2.87 9.48
N LEU A 202 -8.30 -3.50 8.48
CA LEU A 202 -7.37 -4.62 8.65
C LEU A 202 -5.91 -4.17 8.50
N CYS A 203 -5.01 -4.80 9.25
CA CYS A 203 -3.56 -4.59 9.18
C CYS A 203 -3.00 -5.27 7.93
N LEU A 204 -2.40 -4.47 7.05
CA LEU A 204 -1.81 -4.92 5.77
C LEU A 204 -0.33 -5.30 5.89
N ASP A 205 0.31 -4.99 7.02
CA ASP A 205 1.74 -5.16 7.23
C ASP A 205 2.13 -6.64 7.35
N ASN A 206 3.32 -6.99 6.89
CA ASN A 206 3.95 -8.31 7.09
C ASN A 206 3.09 -9.53 6.69
N ASN A 207 2.21 -9.40 5.69
CA ASN A 207 1.21 -10.41 5.27
C ASN A 207 0.11 -10.72 6.30
N SER A 208 -0.03 -9.91 7.36
CA SER A 208 -1.01 -10.12 8.43
C SER A 208 -2.44 -10.28 7.90
N VAL A 209 -2.81 -9.50 6.89
CA VAL A 209 -4.13 -9.61 6.24
C VAL A 209 -4.30 -10.91 5.47
N ASP A 210 -3.26 -11.41 4.78
CA ASP A 210 -3.35 -12.63 3.99
C ASP A 210 -3.50 -13.85 4.90
N ASP A 211 -2.74 -13.89 6.01
CA ASP A 211 -2.86 -14.91 7.03
C ASP A 211 -4.23 -14.87 7.69
N PHE A 212 -4.69 -13.67 8.08
CA PHE A 212 -6.04 -13.47 8.61
C PHE A 212 -7.09 -14.01 7.64
N LEU A 213 -7.04 -13.69 6.34
CA LEU A 213 -8.01 -14.15 5.35
C LEU A 213 -7.98 -15.67 5.15
N LYS A 214 -6.81 -16.31 5.24
CA LYS A 214 -6.64 -17.78 5.11
C LYS A 214 -7.15 -18.60 6.29
N MET A 215 -7.28 -18.00 7.49
CA MET A 215 -7.77 -18.71 8.67
C MET A 215 -9.15 -19.34 8.44
N ASP A 216 -9.40 -20.51 9.04
CA ASP A 216 -10.71 -21.16 8.97
C ASP A 216 -11.78 -20.36 9.73
N LYS A 217 -12.77 -19.88 8.97
CA LYS A 217 -13.92 -19.11 9.45
C LYS A 217 -15.24 -19.78 9.09
N ARG A 218 -15.24 -21.08 8.76
CA ARG A 218 -16.47 -21.81 8.40
C ARG A 218 -17.49 -21.85 9.53
N TRP A 219 -17.02 -21.73 10.77
CA TRP A 219 -17.85 -21.65 11.97
C TRP A 219 -18.73 -20.38 12.02
N LEU A 220 -18.46 -19.36 11.21
CA LEU A 220 -19.33 -18.20 11.08
C LEU A 220 -20.73 -18.54 10.58
N ARG A 221 -20.94 -19.73 10.00
CA ARG A 221 -22.28 -20.22 9.63
C ARG A 221 -23.25 -20.23 10.81
N ASP A 222 -22.74 -20.48 12.01
CA ASP A 222 -23.55 -20.58 13.21
C ASP A 222 -23.84 -19.20 13.84
N PHE A 223 -23.20 -18.14 13.33
CA PHE A 223 -23.23 -16.77 13.87
C PHE A 223 -23.57 -15.72 12.79
N GLU A 224 -24.21 -16.13 11.69
CA GLU A 224 -24.51 -15.20 10.58
C GLU A 224 -25.46 -14.07 11.00
N ASP A 225 -26.37 -14.33 11.92
CA ASP A 225 -27.30 -13.33 12.45
C ASP A 225 -26.59 -12.32 13.37
N GLU A 226 -25.50 -12.74 14.03
CA GLU A 226 -24.70 -11.89 14.93
C GLU A 226 -23.63 -11.09 14.18
N LEU A 227 -23.07 -11.67 13.11
CA LEU A 227 -21.99 -11.09 12.30
C LEU A 227 -22.36 -11.03 10.81
N PRO A 228 -23.45 -10.36 10.43
CA PRO A 228 -24.00 -10.41 9.07
C PRO A 228 -23.04 -9.87 8.00
N ASP A 229 -22.16 -8.94 8.37
CA ASP A 229 -21.20 -8.33 7.44
C ASP A 229 -19.93 -9.16 7.28
N MET A 230 -19.64 -9.99 8.28
CA MET A 230 -18.51 -10.92 8.26
C MET A 230 -18.88 -12.26 7.64
N ALA A 231 -20.16 -12.55 7.42
CA ALA A 231 -20.62 -13.81 6.82
C ALA A 231 -19.91 -14.14 5.49
N MET A 232 -19.48 -13.14 4.71
CA MET A 232 -18.72 -13.38 3.48
C MET A 232 -17.32 -14.00 3.72
N LEU A 233 -16.73 -13.77 4.90
CA LEU A 233 -15.43 -14.31 5.29
C LEU A 233 -15.49 -15.82 5.60
N LYS A 234 -16.68 -16.44 5.64
CA LYS A 234 -16.81 -17.91 5.72
C LYS A 234 -16.40 -18.62 4.42
N ALA A 235 -16.31 -17.87 3.32
CA ALA A 235 -15.92 -18.41 2.03
C ALA A 235 -14.48 -18.93 2.07
N GLY A 236 -14.18 -20.02 1.35
CA GLY A 236 -12.82 -20.52 1.25
C GLY A 236 -11.89 -19.50 0.57
N TYR A 237 -10.59 -19.56 0.90
CA TYR A 237 -9.61 -18.60 0.39
C TYR A 237 -9.55 -18.53 -1.15
N THR A 238 -9.81 -19.63 -1.88
CA THR A 238 -9.91 -19.59 -3.35
C THR A 238 -10.99 -18.62 -3.85
N VAL A 239 -12.13 -18.58 -3.17
CA VAL A 239 -13.22 -17.66 -3.49
C VAL A 239 -12.84 -16.23 -3.11
N MET A 240 -12.25 -16.02 -1.93
CA MET A 240 -11.74 -14.70 -1.52
C MET A 240 -10.67 -14.17 -2.47
N SER A 241 -9.76 -15.03 -2.93
CA SER A 241 -8.73 -14.70 -3.90
C SER A 241 -9.33 -14.24 -5.23
N SER A 242 -10.50 -14.75 -5.61
CA SER A 242 -11.21 -14.25 -6.80
C SER A 242 -11.73 -12.83 -6.58
N TRP A 243 -12.23 -12.49 -5.38
CA TRP A 243 -12.67 -11.14 -5.04
C TRP A 243 -11.50 -10.16 -4.96
N LEU A 244 -10.41 -10.57 -4.32
CA LEU A 244 -9.15 -9.83 -4.33
C LEU A 244 -8.64 -9.61 -5.76
N SER A 245 -8.76 -10.59 -6.65
CA SER A 245 -8.38 -10.40 -8.06
C SER A 245 -9.20 -9.31 -8.74
N LYS A 246 -10.51 -9.19 -8.43
CA LYS A 246 -11.38 -8.13 -8.95
C LYS A 246 -10.99 -6.74 -8.46
N LEU A 247 -10.66 -6.63 -7.17
CA LEU A 247 -10.19 -5.38 -6.58
C LEU A 247 -8.84 -4.94 -7.19
N ARG A 248 -7.94 -5.90 -7.47
CA ARG A 248 -6.70 -5.64 -8.22
C ARG A 248 -6.96 -5.21 -9.66
N ALA A 249 -8.03 -5.71 -10.28
CA ALA A 249 -8.39 -5.36 -11.66
C ALA A 249 -8.87 -3.91 -11.85
N VAL A 250 -9.07 -3.19 -10.74
CA VAL A 250 -9.47 -1.77 -10.74
C VAL A 250 -8.51 -0.92 -9.89
N SER A 251 -7.29 -1.42 -9.63
CA SER A 251 -6.24 -0.70 -8.89
C SER A 251 -6.60 -0.29 -7.45
N PHE A 252 -7.46 -1.02 -6.74
CA PHE A 252 -7.62 -0.78 -5.29
C PHE A 252 -6.39 -1.19 -4.48
N TYR A 253 -5.61 -2.14 -4.99
CA TYR A 253 -4.32 -2.51 -4.45
C TYR A 253 -3.43 -3.09 -5.55
N VAL A 254 -2.13 -3.04 -5.34
CA VAL A 254 -1.12 -3.69 -6.19
C VAL A 254 -0.51 -4.88 -5.47
N ARG A 255 -0.05 -5.87 -6.22
CA ARG A 255 0.70 -6.98 -5.63
C ARG A 255 2.16 -6.55 -5.50
N SER A 256 2.73 -6.67 -4.30
CA SER A 256 4.18 -6.62 -4.12
C SER A 256 4.84 -7.64 -5.07
N ASP A 257 6.05 -7.33 -5.55
CA ASP A 257 6.64 -7.89 -6.76
C ASP A 257 6.40 -9.38 -7.05
N SER A 258 6.35 -9.70 -8.34
CA SER A 258 6.07 -11.06 -8.80
C SER A 258 7.06 -12.13 -8.29
N SER A 259 8.25 -11.71 -7.86
CA SER A 259 9.34 -12.54 -7.32
C SER A 259 9.23 -12.79 -5.81
N SER A 260 8.47 -12.00 -5.05
CA SER A 260 8.33 -12.26 -3.62
C SER A 260 7.23 -13.32 -3.38
N HIS A 261 7.54 -14.29 -2.51
CA HIS A 261 6.55 -15.23 -2.01
C HIS A 261 5.51 -14.55 -1.07
N THR A 262 5.73 -13.28 -0.73
CA THR A 262 4.87 -12.47 0.14
C THR A 262 3.73 -11.86 -0.67
N LYS A 263 2.52 -12.41 -0.50
CA LYS A 263 1.28 -11.97 -1.17
C LYS A 263 0.67 -10.72 -0.50
N GLY A 264 1.50 -9.78 -0.07
CA GLY A 264 1.03 -8.57 0.61
C GLY A 264 0.06 -7.78 -0.26
N LEU A 265 -1.05 -7.34 0.34
CA LEU A 265 -1.97 -6.39 -0.27
C LEU A 265 -1.40 -4.98 -0.10
N ASN A 266 -0.81 -4.41 -1.14
CA ASN A 266 -0.30 -3.05 -1.08
C ASN A 266 -1.39 -2.06 -1.51
N ILE A 267 -2.10 -1.49 -0.53
CA ILE A 267 -3.11 -0.45 -0.72
C ILE A 267 -2.46 0.91 -0.43
N HIS A 268 -2.54 1.83 -1.39
CA HIS A 268 -2.05 3.19 -1.19
C HIS A 268 -2.76 3.88 -0.01
N PRO A 269 -2.07 4.61 0.89
CA PRO A 269 -2.71 5.20 2.08
C PRO A 269 -3.91 6.10 1.76
N LEU A 270 -3.82 6.95 0.73
CA LEU A 270 -4.96 7.75 0.26
C LEU A 270 -6.13 6.89 -0.26
N MET A 271 -5.87 5.74 -0.89
CA MET A 271 -6.93 4.82 -1.31
C MET A 271 -7.62 4.19 -0.08
N SER A 272 -6.84 3.81 0.94
CA SER A 272 -7.36 3.30 2.21
C SER A 272 -8.25 4.33 2.91
N GLN A 273 -7.82 5.59 2.95
CA GLN A 273 -8.64 6.71 3.46
C GLN A 273 -9.93 6.89 2.64
N TYR A 274 -9.86 6.88 1.32
CA TYR A 274 -11.06 6.93 0.47
C TYR A 274 -12.04 5.79 0.78
N MET A 275 -11.55 4.55 0.91
CA MET A 275 -12.36 3.39 1.26
C MET A 275 -13.06 3.58 2.62
N LEU A 276 -12.37 4.19 3.59
CA LEU A 276 -12.91 4.49 4.91
C LEU A 276 -13.98 5.59 4.87
N LEU A 277 -13.67 6.71 4.21
CA LEU A 277 -14.53 7.89 4.11
C LEU A 277 -15.84 7.60 3.35
N ARG A 278 -15.82 6.64 2.42
CA ARG A 278 -17.00 6.18 1.67
C ARG A 278 -18.04 5.46 2.52
N ILE A 279 -17.66 4.92 3.66
CA ILE A 279 -18.56 4.17 4.55
C ILE A 279 -19.24 5.20 5.46
N ASP A 280 -20.56 5.14 5.65
CA ASP A 280 -21.24 6.02 6.61
C ASP A 280 -20.90 5.64 8.06
N GLU A 281 -21.04 6.59 8.99
CA GLU A 281 -20.65 6.41 10.40
C GLU A 281 -21.29 5.17 11.05
N ARG A 282 -22.61 4.99 10.89
CA ARG A 282 -23.34 3.85 11.46
C ARG A 282 -22.75 2.53 10.95
N ARG A 283 -22.44 2.46 9.66
CA ARG A 283 -21.80 1.31 9.04
C ARG A 283 -20.37 1.09 9.52
N ARG A 284 -19.57 2.14 9.70
CA ARG A 284 -18.20 2.04 10.27
C ARG A 284 -18.25 1.43 11.67
N ILE A 285 -19.10 1.95 12.55
CA ILE A 285 -19.28 1.43 13.92
C ILE A 285 -19.66 -0.05 13.88
N GLY A 286 -20.63 -0.43 13.05
CA GLY A 286 -21.06 -1.83 12.91
C GLY A 286 -19.96 -2.77 12.39
N LEU A 287 -19.16 -2.32 11.41
CA LEU A 287 -18.04 -3.10 10.87
C LEU A 287 -16.92 -3.27 11.90
N ILE A 288 -16.52 -2.20 12.58
CA ILE A 288 -15.49 -2.25 13.63
C ILE A 288 -15.92 -3.24 14.73
N GLY A 289 -17.16 -3.12 15.22
CA GLY A 289 -17.70 -4.01 16.25
C GLY A 289 -17.65 -5.49 15.82
N GLN A 290 -18.10 -5.79 14.61
CA GLN A 290 -18.10 -7.15 14.07
C GLN A 290 -16.68 -7.70 13.80
N ILE A 291 -15.72 -6.87 13.38
CA ILE A 291 -14.32 -7.28 13.20
C ILE A 291 -13.71 -7.67 14.55
N LEU A 292 -13.88 -6.83 15.58
CA LEU A 292 -13.36 -7.12 16.92
C LEU A 292 -13.99 -8.38 17.52
N HIS A 293 -15.29 -8.56 17.34
CA HIS A 293 -15.99 -9.78 17.76
C HIS A 293 -15.45 -11.01 17.02
N LEU A 294 -15.28 -10.94 15.70
CA LEU A 294 -14.70 -12.01 14.89
C LEU A 294 -13.29 -12.38 15.38
N CYS A 295 -12.44 -11.38 15.64
CA CYS A 295 -11.09 -11.59 16.14
C CYS A 295 -11.10 -12.30 17.51
N HIS A 296 -11.96 -11.87 18.43
CA HIS A 296 -12.12 -12.51 19.73
C HIS A 296 -12.57 -13.98 19.59
N GLY A 297 -13.58 -14.24 18.76
CA GLY A 297 -14.06 -15.60 18.50
C GLY A 297 -13.02 -16.52 17.84
N LEU A 298 -12.07 -15.98 17.08
CA LEU A 298 -10.95 -16.74 16.53
C LEU A 298 -9.93 -17.15 17.61
N VAL A 299 -9.67 -16.27 18.58
CA VAL A 299 -8.75 -16.54 19.70
C VAL A 299 -9.39 -17.46 20.74
N ASP A 300 -10.67 -17.27 21.06
CA ASP A 300 -11.41 -18.15 21.98
C ASP A 300 -11.40 -19.62 21.54
N ARG A 301 -11.35 -19.86 20.23
CA ARG A 301 -11.29 -21.21 19.65
C ARG A 301 -9.88 -21.80 19.60
N ASP A 302 -8.86 -20.94 19.50
CA ASP A 302 -7.46 -21.34 19.35
C ASP A 302 -6.55 -20.21 19.84
N ASN A 303 -6.20 -20.29 21.12
CA ASN A 303 -5.45 -19.23 21.81
C ASN A 303 -4.04 -19.03 21.23
N GLU A 304 -3.48 -20.03 20.54
CA GLU A 304 -2.18 -19.91 19.86
C GLU A 304 -2.22 -18.89 18.71
N ARG A 305 -3.41 -18.52 18.23
CA ARG A 305 -3.62 -17.53 17.17
C ARG A 305 -3.61 -16.08 17.64
N GLU A 306 -3.55 -15.81 18.94
CA GLU A 306 -3.56 -14.41 19.45
C GLU A 306 -2.47 -13.56 18.78
N THR A 307 -1.29 -14.14 18.56
CA THR A 307 -0.16 -13.46 17.88
C THR A 307 -0.46 -13.06 16.43
N GLN A 308 -1.23 -13.87 15.69
CA GLN A 308 -1.61 -13.60 14.30
C GLN A 308 -2.82 -12.66 14.18
N ILE A 309 -3.67 -12.63 15.23
CA ILE A 309 -4.87 -11.79 15.29
C ILE A 309 -4.57 -10.40 15.85
N LYS A 310 -3.62 -10.28 16.79
CA LYS A 310 -3.27 -9.02 17.45
C LYS A 310 -3.09 -7.85 16.48
N PRO A 311 -2.33 -7.96 15.37
CA PRO A 311 -2.18 -6.85 14.42
C PRO A 311 -3.51 -6.32 13.87
N GLN A 312 -4.47 -7.20 13.62
CA GLN A 312 -5.80 -6.83 13.12
C GLN A 312 -6.60 -6.05 14.16
N VAL A 313 -6.54 -6.45 15.43
CA VAL A 313 -7.18 -5.75 16.54
C VAL A 313 -6.59 -4.35 16.70
N LEU A 314 -5.27 -4.25 16.70
CA LEU A 314 -4.57 -2.96 16.87
C LEU A 314 -4.88 -1.98 15.75
N GLN A 315 -4.86 -2.45 14.50
CA GLN A 315 -5.25 -1.60 13.37
C GLN A 315 -6.71 -1.16 13.46
N CYS A 316 -7.62 -2.06 13.86
CA CYS A 316 -9.03 -1.73 14.02
C CYS A 316 -9.26 -0.67 15.11
N VAL A 317 -8.60 -0.81 16.27
CA VAL A 317 -8.64 0.19 17.36
C VAL A 317 -8.04 1.52 16.93
N LYS A 318 -6.92 1.49 16.23
CA LYS A 318 -6.26 2.68 15.69
C LYS A 318 -7.15 3.44 14.71
N VAL A 319 -7.82 2.74 13.80
CA VAL A 319 -8.80 3.34 12.88
C VAL A 319 -9.99 3.92 13.65
N SER A 320 -10.50 3.22 14.67
CA SER A 320 -11.57 3.72 15.55
C SER A 320 -11.19 5.05 16.21
N ARG A 321 -9.99 5.11 16.80
CA ARG A 321 -9.45 6.33 17.43
C ARG A 321 -9.31 7.46 16.42
N GLY A 322 -8.77 7.17 15.23
CA GLY A 322 -8.61 8.14 14.15
C GLY A 322 -9.94 8.65 13.57
N LEU A 323 -11.07 7.99 13.86
CA LEU A 323 -12.42 8.43 13.49
C LEU A 323 -13.20 9.05 14.66
N GLY A 324 -12.57 9.24 15.82
CA GLY A 324 -13.27 9.70 17.04
C GLY A 324 -14.29 8.69 17.58
N ILE A 325 -14.24 7.42 17.16
CA ILE A 325 -15.17 6.37 17.60
C ILE A 325 -14.61 5.74 18.88
N SER A 326 -15.33 5.91 19.99
CA SER A 326 -15.02 5.25 21.27
C SER A 326 -15.29 3.75 21.21
N LEU A 327 -14.47 2.94 21.88
CA LEU A 327 -14.73 1.50 22.03
C LEU A 327 -16.07 1.21 22.73
N ASP A 328 -16.53 2.12 23.58
CA ASP A 328 -17.80 1.98 24.28
C ASP A 328 -19.02 2.09 23.35
N SER A 329 -18.92 2.83 22.24
CA SER A 329 -20.02 3.02 21.29
C SER A 329 -20.17 1.87 20.28
N LEU A 330 -19.25 0.91 20.28
CA LEU A 330 -19.22 -0.21 19.35
C LEU A 330 -20.21 -1.34 19.65
N GLY A 331 -20.91 -1.29 20.79
CA GLY A 331 -21.86 -2.33 21.19
C GLY A 331 -21.21 -3.71 21.39
N LEU A 332 -19.93 -3.75 21.72
CA LEU A 332 -19.18 -5.00 21.95
C LEU A 332 -19.74 -5.79 23.14
N LEU A 333 -19.67 -7.11 23.05
CA LEU A 333 -19.85 -7.97 24.23
C LEU A 333 -18.81 -7.64 25.29
N GLU A 334 -19.21 -7.73 26.55
CA GLU A 334 -18.36 -7.42 27.70
C GLU A 334 -17.07 -8.27 27.74
N SER A 335 -17.13 -9.52 27.27
CA SER A 335 -15.94 -10.38 27.11
C SER A 335 -14.97 -9.84 26.06
N THR A 336 -15.46 -9.53 24.86
CA THR A 336 -14.66 -8.96 23.76
C THR A 336 -14.05 -7.62 24.17
N ARG A 337 -14.82 -6.76 24.83
CA ARG A 337 -14.33 -5.46 25.32
C ARG A 337 -13.19 -5.63 26.32
N ARG A 338 -13.36 -6.50 27.33
CA ARG A 338 -12.30 -6.79 28.31
C ARG A 338 -11.05 -7.36 27.66
N TRP A 339 -11.20 -8.25 26.68
CA TRP A 339 -10.07 -8.80 25.94
C TRP A 339 -9.32 -7.73 25.12
N VAL A 340 -10.04 -6.87 24.39
CA VAL A 340 -9.43 -5.77 23.63
C VAL A 340 -8.69 -4.80 24.56
N ASN A 341 -9.32 -4.38 25.67
CA ASN A 341 -8.66 -3.48 26.63
C ASN A 341 -7.42 -4.12 27.25
N GLY A 342 -7.50 -5.39 27.65
CA GLY A 342 -6.35 -6.12 28.18
C GLY A 342 -5.24 -6.34 27.16
N LEU A 343 -5.53 -6.36 25.86
CA LEU A 343 -4.50 -6.35 24.80
C LEU A 343 -3.80 -4.99 24.68
N LEU A 344 -4.56 -3.90 24.79
CA LEU A 344 -4.03 -2.54 24.70
C LEU A 344 -3.17 -2.18 25.91
N GLU A 345 -3.59 -2.56 27.12
CA GLU A 345 -2.82 -2.39 28.36
C GLU A 345 -1.46 -3.12 28.27
N ARG A 346 -1.48 -4.38 27.81
CA ARG A 346 -0.26 -5.18 27.58
C ARG A 346 0.66 -4.59 26.51
N GLN A 347 0.15 -3.75 25.60
CA GLN A 347 0.97 -3.08 24.60
C GLN A 347 1.60 -1.80 25.16
N LEU A 348 0.87 -1.04 25.98
CA LEU A 348 1.39 0.14 26.68
C LEU A 348 2.50 -0.21 27.69
N GLU A 349 2.52 -1.42 28.23
CA GLU A 349 3.64 -1.93 29.04
C GLU A 349 4.91 -2.25 28.22
N VAL A 350 4.80 -2.34 26.90
CA VAL A 350 5.90 -2.66 25.96
C VAL A 350 6.33 -1.44 25.14
N GLU A 351 5.44 -0.45 24.94
CA GLU A 351 5.66 0.74 24.11
C GLU A 351 5.61 2.03 24.95
N ASP A 352 6.67 2.31 25.72
CA ASP A 352 7.00 3.69 26.17
C ASP A 352 7.90 4.37 25.12
N VAL A 353 7.46 4.39 23.85
CA VAL A 353 7.88 5.34 22.81
C VAL A 353 6.70 5.43 21.83
N GLY A 354 6.02 6.57 21.80
CA GLY A 354 4.80 6.77 21.02
C GLY A 354 5.02 6.58 19.52
N GLU A 355 4.38 5.57 18.93
CA GLU A 355 4.29 5.42 17.48
C GLU A 355 3.03 6.12 16.96
N ASN A 356 3.24 7.22 16.23
CA ASN A 356 2.22 7.84 15.38
C ASN A 356 2.15 7.08 14.06
N PRO A 357 1.01 6.46 13.71
CA PRO A 357 0.87 5.71 12.47
C PRO A 357 0.75 6.57 11.19
N PHE A 358 0.78 7.89 11.30
CA PHE A 358 0.85 8.82 10.17
C PHE A 358 1.97 9.86 10.35
N GLY A 359 2.93 9.61 11.25
CA GLY A 359 4.11 10.45 11.43
C GLY A 359 5.09 10.28 10.28
N ASP A 360 5.92 11.31 10.06
CA ASP A 360 7.03 11.34 9.10
C ASP A 360 7.91 10.07 9.18
N PRO A 361 8.71 9.77 8.13
CA PRO A 361 9.78 8.78 8.25
C PRO A 361 10.58 9.08 9.53
N ILE A 362 10.49 8.14 10.48
CA ILE A 362 11.11 8.27 11.79
C ILE A 362 12.61 8.35 11.55
N LYS A 363 13.25 9.47 11.90
CA LYS A 363 14.71 9.48 12.09
C LYS A 363 15.05 8.32 13.01
N LEU A 364 15.91 7.42 12.55
CA LEU A 364 16.22 6.17 13.26
C LEU A 364 16.55 6.49 14.73
N SER A 365 15.73 6.01 15.66
CA SER A 365 15.99 6.20 17.08
C SER A 365 17.17 5.30 17.49
N SER A 366 18.01 5.75 18.42
CA SER A 366 19.12 4.92 18.92
C SER A 366 18.62 3.60 19.48
N ALA A 367 17.40 3.58 20.05
CA ALA A 367 16.77 2.39 20.61
C ALA A 367 16.60 1.24 19.59
N VAL A 368 16.23 1.54 18.35
CA VAL A 368 16.04 0.53 17.30
C VAL A 368 17.38 -0.07 16.85
N VAL A 369 18.43 0.76 16.75
CA VAL A 369 19.79 0.29 16.45
C VAL A 369 20.33 -0.54 17.60
N ASP A 370 20.15 -0.06 18.84
CA ASP A 370 20.61 -0.74 20.06
C ASP A 370 19.92 -2.11 20.23
N GLU A 371 18.63 -2.21 19.88
CA GLU A 371 17.90 -3.48 19.89
C GLU A 371 18.44 -4.47 18.86
N PHE A 372 18.66 -4.03 17.61
CA PHE A 372 19.24 -4.88 16.58
C PHE A 372 20.64 -5.37 16.96
N VAL A 373 21.49 -4.46 17.48
CA VAL A 373 22.84 -4.77 17.97
C VAL A 373 22.78 -5.79 19.10
N LYS A 374 21.91 -5.57 20.08
CA LYS A 374 21.71 -6.49 21.21
C LYS A 374 21.28 -7.87 20.75
N ILE A 375 20.30 -7.97 19.84
CA ILE A 375 19.83 -9.25 19.30
C ILE A 375 20.97 -9.99 18.56
N CYS A 376 21.79 -9.28 17.79
CA CYS A 376 22.93 -9.87 17.09
C CYS A 376 24.03 -10.33 18.05
N MET A 377 24.35 -9.52 19.06
CA MET A 377 25.34 -9.86 20.10
C MET A 377 24.91 -11.07 20.92
N ASP A 378 23.68 -11.06 21.46
CA ASP A 378 23.13 -12.17 22.24
C ASP A 378 23.10 -13.47 21.43
N THR A 379 22.75 -13.37 20.14
CA THR A 379 22.73 -14.52 19.23
C THR A 379 24.14 -15.05 18.97
N LYS A 380 25.12 -14.18 18.68
CA LYS A 380 26.52 -14.57 18.49
C LYS A 380 27.11 -15.20 19.74
N GLU A 381 26.87 -14.61 20.90
CA GLU A 381 27.38 -15.11 22.18
C GLU A 381 26.80 -16.48 22.53
N ARG A 382 25.50 -16.69 22.29
CA ARG A 382 24.88 -18.00 22.51
C ARG A 382 25.40 -19.05 21.51
N LEU A 383 25.58 -18.67 20.24
CA LEU A 383 26.20 -19.54 19.24
C LEU A 383 27.67 -19.88 19.56
N HIS A 384 28.38 -19.02 20.29
CA HIS A 384 29.76 -19.27 20.75
C HIS A 384 29.86 -20.00 22.09
N ARG A 385 29.03 -19.66 23.10
CA ARG A 385 29.03 -20.35 24.40
C ARG A 385 28.62 -21.82 24.25
N ASP A 386 27.71 -22.10 23.35
CA ASP A 386 27.23 -23.45 23.09
C ASP A 386 28.04 -24.19 22.01
N SER A 387 29.23 -23.72 21.63
CA SER A 387 30.14 -24.48 20.75
C SER A 387 30.49 -25.88 21.30
N ASN A 388 30.32 -26.07 22.63
CA ASN A 388 30.56 -27.32 23.36
C ASN A 388 29.27 -28.13 23.62
N SER A 389 28.10 -27.66 23.17
CA SER A 389 26.79 -28.30 23.34
C SER A 389 26.05 -28.30 22.00
N ILE A 390 25.57 -29.45 21.54
CA ILE A 390 24.87 -29.55 20.26
C ILE A 390 23.51 -28.84 20.37
N LEU A 391 23.49 -27.54 20.05
CA LEU A 391 22.25 -26.82 19.78
C LEU A 391 21.56 -27.47 18.58
N ASP A 392 20.27 -27.74 18.71
CA ASP A 392 19.48 -28.28 17.60
C ASP A 392 19.36 -27.24 16.47
N ALA A 393 19.26 -27.74 15.23
CA ALA A 393 19.22 -26.90 14.02
C ALA A 393 18.00 -25.95 13.99
N ASN A 394 16.89 -26.30 14.64
CA ASN A 394 15.68 -25.47 14.67
C ASN A 394 15.84 -24.29 15.62
N THR A 395 16.55 -24.47 16.73
CA THR A 395 16.86 -23.41 17.70
C THR A 395 17.84 -22.41 17.08
N ILE A 396 18.88 -22.89 16.39
CA ILE A 396 19.82 -22.04 15.64
C ILE A 396 19.07 -21.27 14.55
N HIS A 397 18.21 -21.95 13.79
CA HIS A 397 17.39 -21.33 12.75
C HIS A 397 16.49 -20.22 13.31
N ARG A 398 15.79 -20.46 14.43
CA ARG A 398 14.91 -19.48 15.07
C ARG A 398 15.68 -18.24 15.56
N MET A 399 16.89 -18.43 16.10
CA MET A 399 17.74 -17.33 16.54
C MET A 399 18.20 -16.46 15.36
N LEU A 400 18.62 -17.09 14.26
CA LEU A 400 18.97 -16.35 13.04
C LEU A 400 17.77 -15.64 12.41
N MET A 401 16.60 -16.28 12.38
CA MET A 401 15.35 -15.65 11.90
C MET A 401 14.99 -14.41 12.73
N LYS A 402 15.27 -14.40 14.04
CA LYS A 402 15.06 -13.23 14.89
C LYS A 402 16.00 -12.07 14.53
N CYS A 403 17.29 -12.35 14.30
CA CYS A 403 18.21 -11.34 13.79
C CYS A 403 17.79 -10.80 12.42
N MET A 404 17.30 -11.67 11.52
CA MET A 404 16.86 -11.26 10.18
C MET A 404 15.55 -10.47 10.20
N GLY A 405 14.62 -10.79 11.11
CA GLY A 405 13.42 -9.99 11.33
C GLY A 405 13.77 -8.57 11.74
N SER A 406 14.61 -8.44 12.78
CA SER A 406 15.08 -7.14 13.26
C SER A 406 15.90 -6.36 12.22
N TYR A 407 16.74 -7.05 11.42
CA TYR A 407 17.43 -6.43 10.28
C TYR A 407 16.46 -5.86 9.24
N ARG A 408 15.38 -6.57 8.92
CA ARG A 408 14.40 -6.12 7.92
C ARG A 408 13.55 -4.96 8.42
N GLU A 409 13.17 -4.97 9.70
CA GLU A 409 12.52 -3.84 10.37
C GLU A 409 13.42 -2.60 10.30
N LEU A 410 14.70 -2.75 10.66
CA LEU A 410 15.69 -1.68 10.58
C LEU A 410 15.91 -1.19 9.13
N ARG A 411 15.93 -2.09 8.14
CA ARG A 411 16.06 -1.74 6.72
C ARG A 411 14.84 -0.99 6.19
N GLN A 412 13.63 -1.32 6.64
CA GLN A 412 12.41 -0.62 6.23
C GLN A 412 12.37 0.82 6.75
N LEU A 413 13.04 1.09 7.87
CA LEU A 413 13.15 2.42 8.47
C LEU A 413 14.29 3.26 7.87
N ILE A 414 15.28 2.64 7.23
CA ILE A 414 16.42 3.32 6.59
C ILE A 414 16.16 3.40 5.07
N GLY A 415 15.68 4.56 4.61
CA GLY A 415 15.50 4.83 3.19
C GLY A 415 16.78 5.32 2.50
N LYS A 416 17.62 6.10 3.22
CA LYS A 416 18.90 6.68 2.78
C LYS A 416 19.91 6.74 3.94
N LYS A 417 21.21 6.92 3.62
CA LYS A 417 22.31 7.11 4.59
C LYS A 417 22.05 8.29 5.55
N GLU A 418 21.37 9.32 5.06
CA GLU A 418 21.00 10.56 5.77
C GLU A 418 19.97 10.34 6.91
N ASP A 419 19.32 9.18 6.95
CA ASP A 419 18.35 8.80 7.98
C ASP A 419 19.00 8.27 9.27
N ILE A 420 20.32 8.04 9.24
CA ILE A 420 21.11 7.50 10.35
C ILE A 420 22.00 8.61 10.91
N THR A 421 21.99 8.77 12.23
CA THR A 421 22.92 9.71 12.89
C THR A 421 24.36 9.18 12.77
N ASP A 422 25.32 10.02 12.41
CA ASP A 422 26.74 9.63 12.22
C ASP A 422 27.34 8.84 13.39
N SER A 423 26.85 9.06 14.62
CA SER A 423 27.27 8.35 15.82
C SER A 423 26.82 6.88 15.90
N LEU A 424 25.75 6.50 15.18
CA LEU A 424 25.17 5.15 15.19
C LEU A 424 25.64 4.29 14.02
N MET A 425 26.17 4.92 12.96
CA MET A 425 26.61 4.24 11.74
C MET A 425 27.68 3.15 12.00
N PRO A 426 28.74 3.38 12.80
CA PRO A 426 29.75 2.34 13.06
C PRO A 426 29.15 1.11 13.77
N THR A 427 28.32 1.33 14.78
CA THR A 427 27.68 0.29 15.58
C THR A 427 26.74 -0.56 14.74
N LEU A 428 25.95 0.08 13.88
CA LEU A 428 25.06 -0.59 12.95
C LEU A 428 25.85 -1.44 11.94
N MET A 429 26.89 -0.87 11.35
CA MET A 429 27.75 -1.57 10.38
C MET A 429 28.40 -2.82 10.97
N ASP A 430 28.83 -2.75 12.22
CA ASP A 430 29.41 -3.89 12.93
C ASP A 430 28.37 -4.99 13.22
N ALA A 431 27.14 -4.64 13.57
CA ALA A 431 26.05 -5.60 13.75
C ALA A 431 25.63 -6.27 12.43
N VAL A 432 25.59 -5.53 11.32
CA VAL A 432 25.31 -6.09 9.97
C VAL A 432 26.43 -7.06 9.55
N LYS A 433 27.70 -6.71 9.76
CA LYS A 433 28.84 -7.62 9.54
C LYS A 433 28.76 -8.86 10.42
N MET A 434 28.31 -8.70 11.66
CA MET A 434 28.12 -9.80 12.60
C MET A 434 27.07 -10.79 12.11
N LEU A 435 25.91 -10.29 11.68
CA LEU A 435 24.84 -11.11 11.10
C LEU A 435 25.31 -11.84 9.84
N GLN A 436 25.97 -11.12 8.94
CA GLN A 436 26.54 -11.69 7.71
C GLN A 436 27.53 -12.83 8.02
N GLY A 437 28.39 -12.67 9.03
CA GLY A 437 29.31 -13.71 9.48
C GLY A 437 28.58 -14.96 10.00
N MET A 438 27.52 -14.78 10.80
CA MET A 438 26.72 -15.89 11.33
C MET A 438 25.98 -16.66 10.21
N VAL A 439 25.43 -15.94 9.22
CA VAL A 439 24.73 -16.52 8.06
C VAL A 439 25.70 -17.28 7.16
N ARG A 440 26.90 -16.71 6.88
CA ARG A 440 27.96 -17.35 6.09
C ARG A 440 28.48 -18.64 6.72
N LEU A 441 28.74 -18.64 8.02
CA LEU A 441 29.26 -19.82 8.76
C LEU A 441 28.30 -21.01 8.79
N ARG A 442 27.03 -20.80 8.43
CA ARG A 442 25.99 -21.83 8.43
C ARG A 442 25.44 -22.15 7.04
N ASN A 443 25.94 -21.46 6.00
CA ASN A 443 25.55 -21.64 4.61
C ASN A 443 24.02 -21.58 4.38
N MET A 444 23.34 -20.72 5.15
CA MET A 444 21.90 -20.52 5.07
C MET A 444 21.62 -19.27 4.24
N TYR A 445 20.65 -19.32 3.32
CA TYR A 445 20.15 -18.17 2.55
C TYR A 445 21.23 -17.33 1.84
N PRO A 446 21.85 -17.84 0.76
CA PRO A 446 22.87 -17.10 0.00
C PRO A 446 22.37 -15.75 -0.55
N GLU A 447 21.08 -15.63 -0.82
CA GLU A 447 20.40 -14.40 -1.26
C GLU A 447 20.49 -13.27 -0.19
N ILE A 448 20.47 -13.63 1.09
CA ILE A 448 20.54 -12.67 2.21
C ILE A 448 21.97 -12.15 2.40
N ILE A 449 22.98 -12.94 2.05
CA ILE A 449 24.38 -12.48 2.05
C ILE A 449 24.54 -11.36 1.03
N HIS A 450 23.92 -11.50 -0.14
CA HIS A 450 23.91 -10.46 -1.18
C HIS A 450 23.15 -9.21 -0.72
N GLU A 451 21.99 -9.39 -0.10
CA GLU A 451 21.17 -8.32 0.48
C GLU A 451 21.95 -7.48 1.52
N LEU A 452 22.66 -8.16 2.42
CA LEU A 452 23.51 -7.52 3.43
C LEU A 452 24.72 -6.82 2.80
N GLN A 453 25.29 -7.34 1.71
CA GLN A 453 26.40 -6.69 0.99
C GLN A 453 25.96 -5.43 0.26
N GLU A 454 24.81 -5.47 -0.42
CA GLU A 454 24.23 -4.28 -1.06
C GLU A 454 23.94 -3.20 -0.02
N PHE A 455 23.35 -3.57 1.12
CA PHE A 455 23.08 -2.62 2.20
C PHE A 455 24.36 -2.00 2.77
N GLN A 456 25.42 -2.78 2.96
CA GLN A 456 26.73 -2.25 3.37
C GLN A 456 27.34 -1.32 2.31
N ALA A 457 27.16 -1.62 1.02
CA ALA A 457 27.64 -0.78 -0.07
C ALA A 457 26.88 0.56 -0.14
N THR A 458 25.56 0.54 0.03
CA THR A 458 24.72 1.75 0.07
C THR A 458 25.05 2.66 1.26
N LEU A 459 25.54 2.10 2.37
CA LEU A 459 25.97 2.86 3.54
C LEU A 459 27.46 3.26 3.52
N GLY A 460 28.27 2.56 2.72
CA GLY A 460 29.73 2.65 2.67
C GLY A 460 30.31 3.48 1.51
N GLU A 461 29.50 4.05 0.63
CA GLU A 461 29.96 5.08 -0.32
C GLU A 461 30.30 6.37 0.44
N ASP A 462 31.50 6.36 1.00
CA ASP A 462 32.49 7.45 1.04
C ASP A 462 33.83 6.80 1.37
N GLY A 463 34.56 6.42 0.34
CA GLY A 463 35.90 5.88 0.46
C GLY A 463 36.74 6.28 -0.74
N GLU A 464 37.67 7.19 -0.52
CA GLU A 464 38.85 7.49 -1.35
C GLU A 464 38.64 8.38 -2.59
N ILE A 465 38.80 9.69 -2.39
CA ILE A 465 39.71 10.45 -3.27
C ILE A 465 40.95 10.76 -2.42
N THR A 466 41.95 9.88 -2.52
CA THR A 466 43.33 10.27 -2.27
C THR A 466 43.95 10.55 -3.63
N GLU A 467 44.37 11.80 -3.83
CA GLU A 467 45.72 12.13 -4.32
C GLU A 467 46.25 13.31 -3.49
#